data_AF-A0A0C1ZTX7-F1
#
_entry.id   AF-A0A0C1ZTX7-F1
#
_cell.length_a   1.000
_cell.length_b   1.000
_cell.length_c   1.000
_cell.angle_alpha   90.00
_cell.angle_beta   90.00
_cell.angle_gamma   90.00
#
_symmetry.space_group_name_H-M   'P 1'
#
loop_
_entity.id
_entity.type
_entity.pdbx_description
1 polymer ?
#
loop_
_entity_poly.entity_id
_entity_poly.type
_entity_poly.pdbx_seq_one_letter_code
_entity_poly.pdbx_strand_id
1 'polypeptide(L)'
;MPRLSCLTGPSLVLLLACSPATGGLGGGDDTESGSTQTGTGSDCIGQSGCACTPGGGCDPGLACVADMCEPVSGDGDGDPTGDGDPTGDGDGDGDGDPGCTELGCMCDGSLDACDPGLICEDGVCGPSPCGNGIQEDGEVCDDGNIVGGDGCEDDCTLTTVSVVAGTLHTCALIEGGHVRCWGAGADGRLGHGNTNSVGDNEAPASVGHVGLPDAVVSLDVGDLHSCGLFADNAMRCWGEGSVGQLGNSSDESLGDDEVLEMLAGIMLGGTATQFSSGYAHTCARLDTGDVRCWGDNGSGQLGAGDTVKIGDTEHASAAALVQLGADDVAFVAAGYRHNCAVTVADELYCWGLNSKGQLGLSSNVAIGDNEPANDLGPVDVRPMSLPDNATITQLALGKEHSCALFSSGEVTCWGHANRGQLARGSKDNWSDSADEPPAALSPISLGGAATAISAGDEFSCALLDGGAVRCWGKNDRGQLGLANKADFGDSMDEVPSTIDPIDLGGPAISISSGVEHSCAVLEDYSVVCWGRGANGRLGYGNVDDIGDDESPATAGAVELF
;
A
#
# COMPACT_ATOMS: atom_id res chain seq x y z
N MET A 1 18.25 9.45 7.75
CA MET A 1 16.90 9.34 7.17
C MET A 1 16.59 7.87 7.08
N PRO A 2 15.61 7.33 7.82
CA PRO A 2 15.25 5.93 7.67
C PRO A 2 14.55 5.78 6.31
N ARG A 3 15.05 4.87 5.49
CA ARG A 3 14.49 4.52 4.19
C ARG A 3 13.18 3.77 4.43
N LEU A 4 12.07 4.30 3.93
CA LEU A 4 10.81 3.55 3.80
C LEU A 4 11.04 2.46 2.76
N SER A 5 11.24 1.23 3.23
CA SER A 5 11.05 0.05 2.40
C SER A 5 9.54 -0.12 2.20
N CYS A 6 9.09 -0.13 0.96
CA CYS A 6 7.74 -0.56 0.57
C CYS A 6 7.56 -2.02 1.01
N LEU A 7 6.98 -2.22 2.19
CA LEU A 7 6.40 -3.46 2.64
C LEU A 7 4.92 -3.45 2.27
N THR A 8 4.49 -4.33 1.39
CA THR A 8 3.11 -4.81 1.39
C THR A 8 2.92 -5.69 2.63
N GLY A 9 2.61 -5.07 3.77
CA GLY A 9 2.30 -5.73 5.05
C GLY A 9 1.92 -4.69 6.11
N PRO A 10 0.79 -4.85 6.85
CA PRO A 10 0.17 -3.75 7.58
C PRO A 10 0.94 -3.46 8.88
N SER A 11 1.42 -2.22 9.03
CA SER A 11 1.92 -1.73 10.33
C SER A 11 0.79 -1.09 11.12
N LEU A 12 0.31 -1.87 12.08
CA LEU A 12 -0.13 -1.51 13.42
C LEU A 12 -0.10 0.01 13.74
N VAL A 13 -1.28 0.64 13.74
CA VAL A 13 -1.49 1.97 14.34
C VAL A 13 -1.33 1.83 15.86
N LEU A 14 -0.14 2.19 16.36
CA LEU A 14 0.11 2.32 17.80
C LEU A 14 -0.50 3.65 18.28
N LEU A 15 -1.75 3.60 18.73
CA LEU A 15 -2.39 4.67 19.49
C LEU A 15 -1.63 4.91 20.81
N LEU A 16 -0.76 5.93 20.83
CA LEU A 16 -0.20 6.50 22.05
C LEU A 16 -1.31 7.26 22.81
N ALA A 17 -2.12 6.52 23.58
CA ALA A 17 -2.97 7.10 24.61
C ALA A 17 -2.09 7.57 25.78
N CYS A 18 -1.86 8.88 25.85
CA CYS A 18 -1.23 9.51 27.01
C CYS A 18 -2.23 9.53 28.18
N SER A 19 -2.12 8.57 29.10
CA SER A 19 -2.81 8.62 30.40
C SER A 19 -1.96 9.39 31.42
N PRO A 20 -2.50 10.39 32.14
CA PRO A 20 -1.75 11.07 33.17
C PRO A 20 -1.62 10.22 34.44
N ALA A 21 -0.39 10.18 34.96
CA ALA A 21 -0.04 9.53 36.21
C ALA A 21 -0.74 10.21 37.41
N THR A 22 -1.51 9.44 38.18
CA THR A 22 -2.02 9.86 39.49
C THR A 22 -0.93 9.67 40.55
N GLY A 23 -0.28 10.76 40.93
CA GLY A 23 0.49 10.87 42.16
C GLY A 23 -0.42 11.30 43.31
N GLY A 24 -0.55 10.46 44.34
CA GLY A 24 -1.28 10.78 45.56
C GLY A 24 -0.38 11.31 46.67
N LEU A 25 -0.77 12.43 47.28
CA LEU A 25 -0.54 12.93 48.65
C LEU A 25 -1.59 14.05 48.80
N GLY A 26 -2.41 14.25 49.84
CA GLY A 26 -2.54 13.71 51.18
C GLY A 26 -3.06 14.84 52.09
N GLY A 27 -4.33 14.78 52.52
CA GLY A 27 -4.84 15.34 53.79
C GLY A 27 -5.25 16.82 53.89
N GLY A 28 -6.46 17.07 54.40
CA GLY A 28 -6.88 18.36 54.94
C GLY A 28 -8.40 18.52 55.05
N ASP A 29 -8.93 18.30 56.24
CA ASP A 29 -10.32 18.36 56.71
C ASP A 29 -10.96 19.76 56.58
N ASP A 30 -12.28 19.81 56.37
CA ASP A 30 -13.27 20.51 57.21
C ASP A 30 -14.53 21.01 56.47
N THR A 31 -15.61 20.99 57.24
CA THR A 31 -17.04 20.94 56.93
C THR A 31 -17.73 22.27 56.58
N GLU A 32 -18.94 22.10 56.00
CA GLU A 32 -20.21 22.75 56.38
C GLU A 32 -20.91 23.68 55.36
N SER A 33 -22.23 23.77 55.57
CA SER A 33 -23.33 23.98 54.64
C SER A 33 -23.85 25.41 54.50
N GLY A 34 -24.41 25.74 53.33
CA GLY A 34 -25.80 26.22 53.20
C GLY A 34 -26.18 27.69 53.47
N SER A 35 -26.75 28.30 52.41
CA SER A 35 -27.92 29.21 52.40
C SER A 35 -27.75 30.74 52.48
N THR A 36 -28.55 31.37 51.61
CA THR A 36 -28.84 32.79 51.40
C THR A 36 -29.86 33.34 52.42
N GLN A 37 -29.66 34.55 52.99
CA GLN A 37 -30.64 35.67 53.00
C GLN A 37 -30.22 36.89 53.83
N THR A 38 -30.72 38.02 53.36
CA THR A 38 -30.65 39.43 53.78
C THR A 38 -31.19 39.74 55.19
N GLY A 39 -30.60 40.71 55.90
CA GLY A 39 -31.16 41.26 57.14
C GLY A 39 -30.48 42.56 57.62
N THR A 40 -31.27 43.62 57.74
CA THR A 40 -30.91 44.98 58.18
C THR A 40 -30.85 45.11 59.70
N GLY A 41 -29.72 45.62 60.24
CA GLY A 41 -29.61 46.07 61.63
C GLY A 41 -28.17 46.01 62.15
N SER A 42 -27.55 47.18 62.32
CA SER A 42 -26.18 47.45 62.82
C SER A 42 -24.96 46.92 62.04
N ASP A 43 -25.13 46.04 61.06
CA ASP A 43 -24.01 45.53 60.23
C ASP A 43 -24.20 45.77 58.72
N CYS A 44 -24.67 46.95 58.32
CA CYS A 44 -24.54 47.37 56.92
C CYS A 44 -23.41 48.39 56.80
N ILE A 45 -22.18 47.89 56.85
CA ILE A 45 -20.98 48.64 56.49
C ILE A 45 -20.65 48.20 55.07
N GLY A 46 -20.54 49.13 54.12
CA GLY A 46 -20.04 48.82 52.78
C GLY A 46 -21.09 48.70 51.67
N GLN A 47 -22.26 48.10 51.91
CA GLN A 47 -23.13 47.66 50.82
C GLN A 47 -24.05 48.74 50.21
N SER A 48 -24.60 48.47 49.02
CA SER A 48 -25.46 49.40 48.28
C SER A 48 -26.71 49.80 49.08
N GLY A 49 -26.95 51.11 49.19
CA GLY A 49 -28.05 51.69 49.96
C GLY A 49 -27.76 51.92 51.45
N CYS A 50 -26.52 51.74 51.89
CA CYS A 50 -26.11 51.99 53.28
C CYS A 50 -25.39 53.34 53.45
N ALA A 51 -25.48 53.93 54.65
CA ALA A 51 -25.05 55.31 54.90
C ALA A 51 -23.51 55.44 55.04
N CYS A 52 -22.92 56.54 54.55
CA CYS A 52 -21.47 56.74 54.49
C CYS A 52 -21.05 58.20 54.74
N THR A 53 -19.75 58.45 54.97
CA THR A 53 -19.15 59.79 55.09
C THR A 53 -18.12 60.05 53.98
N PRO A 54 -17.95 61.30 53.49
CA PRO A 54 -17.00 61.61 52.42
C PRO A 54 -15.57 61.20 52.78
N GLY A 55 -15.02 60.22 52.06
CA GLY A 55 -13.65 59.70 52.26
C GLY A 55 -13.54 58.26 52.79
N GLY A 56 -14.64 57.55 53.06
CA GLY A 56 -14.59 56.09 53.25
C GLY A 56 -15.84 55.46 53.87
N GLY A 57 -16.06 54.18 53.54
CA GLY A 57 -17.06 53.29 54.16
C GLY A 57 -17.88 52.38 53.25
N CYS A 58 -17.68 52.42 51.93
CA CYS A 58 -18.39 51.57 50.95
C CYS A 58 -17.52 50.38 50.50
N ASP A 59 -18.15 49.27 50.12
CA ASP A 59 -17.52 48.09 49.55
C ASP A 59 -17.00 48.39 48.13
N PRO A 60 -16.01 47.65 47.63
CA PRO A 60 -15.44 47.85 46.29
C PRO A 60 -16.51 47.86 45.20
N GLY A 61 -16.46 48.84 44.29
CA GLY A 61 -17.44 49.04 43.20
C GLY A 61 -18.58 50.01 43.52
N LEU A 62 -18.64 50.54 44.74
CA LEU A 62 -19.59 51.58 45.16
C LEU A 62 -18.85 52.85 45.61
N ALA A 63 -19.46 54.03 45.40
CA ALA A 63 -18.96 55.30 45.90
C ALA A 63 -19.97 55.95 46.87
N CYS A 64 -19.44 56.70 47.83
CA CYS A 64 -20.26 57.48 48.76
C CYS A 64 -20.74 58.76 48.07
N VAL A 65 -22.03 58.83 47.73
CA VAL A 65 -22.67 59.97 47.08
C VAL A 65 -23.83 60.43 47.96
N ALA A 66 -23.81 61.70 48.37
CA ALA A 66 -24.84 62.29 49.25
C ALA A 66 -25.15 61.46 50.52
N ASP A 67 -24.08 61.01 51.19
CA ASP A 67 -24.09 60.23 52.42
C ASP A 67 -24.70 58.81 52.31
N MET A 68 -24.82 58.24 51.09
CA MET A 68 -25.19 56.84 50.84
C MET A 68 -24.27 56.16 49.81
N CYS A 69 -24.07 54.83 49.94
CA CYS A 69 -23.28 54.03 49.00
C CYS A 69 -24.09 53.67 47.74
N GLU A 70 -23.67 54.20 46.59
CA GLU A 70 -24.30 53.98 45.28
C GLU A 70 -23.29 53.38 44.28
N PRO A 71 -23.75 52.61 43.27
CA PRO A 71 -22.87 52.09 42.20
C PRO A 71 -22.24 53.23 41.42
N VAL A 72 -20.93 53.17 41.20
CA VAL A 72 -20.24 54.15 40.37
C VAL A 72 -20.57 53.85 38.91
N SER A 73 -21.39 54.68 38.27
CA SER A 73 -21.57 54.63 36.83
C SER A 73 -20.38 55.34 36.17
N GLY A 74 -19.28 54.61 36.05
CA GLY A 74 -18.10 54.95 35.26
C GLY A 74 -17.67 53.66 34.58
N ASP A 75 -17.59 53.74 33.26
CA ASP A 75 -17.10 52.74 32.32
C ASP A 75 -15.85 51.99 32.84
N GLY A 76 -15.96 50.66 32.81
CA GLY A 76 -14.96 49.71 33.29
C GLY A 76 -13.55 50.03 32.82
N ASP A 77 -12.69 50.06 33.81
CA ASP A 77 -11.29 50.46 33.91
C ASP A 77 -10.30 49.47 33.27
N GLY A 78 -9.14 49.92 32.83
CA GLY A 78 -8.61 51.26 32.97
C GLY A 78 -7.20 51.36 32.44
N ASP A 79 -7.01 52.31 31.54
CA ASP A 79 -5.68 52.76 31.15
C ASP A 79 -5.57 54.29 31.37
N PRO A 80 -4.65 54.76 32.22
CA PRO A 80 -4.39 56.18 32.43
C PRO A 80 -3.51 56.84 31.35
N THR A 81 -3.14 56.16 30.25
CA THR A 81 -2.22 56.71 29.24
C THR A 81 -2.89 57.47 28.08
N GLY A 82 -4.15 57.20 27.76
CA GLY A 82 -4.92 57.93 26.76
C GLY A 82 -4.55 57.65 25.29
N ASP A 83 -4.19 56.41 24.94
CA ASP A 83 -3.91 55.98 23.56
C ASP A 83 -4.95 55.06 22.91
N GLY A 84 -5.97 54.59 23.64
CA GLY A 84 -7.18 54.02 23.04
C GLY A 84 -7.03 52.58 22.53
N ASP A 85 -6.24 51.78 23.23
CA ASP A 85 -6.10 50.34 22.98
C ASP A 85 -6.73 49.52 24.13
N PRO A 86 -7.73 48.67 23.87
CA PRO A 86 -8.31 47.82 24.90
C PRO A 86 -7.59 46.47 25.10
N THR A 87 -6.48 46.15 24.39
CA THR A 87 -5.80 44.83 24.56
C THR A 87 -4.50 44.85 25.33
N GLY A 88 -3.81 45.99 25.44
CA GLY A 88 -2.74 46.14 26.44
C GLY A 88 -1.60 45.12 26.34
N ASP A 89 -1.14 44.80 25.14
CA ASP A 89 0.07 44.04 24.84
C ASP A 89 0.92 44.78 23.82
N GLY A 90 1.47 45.91 24.27
CA GLY A 90 2.67 46.43 23.63
C GLY A 90 3.86 45.57 24.03
N ASP A 91 4.14 44.49 23.32
CA ASP A 91 5.38 43.75 23.49
C ASP A 91 5.98 43.15 22.21
N GLY A 92 7.30 43.24 22.16
CA GLY A 92 8.14 42.47 21.28
C GLY A 92 8.99 41.59 22.18
N ASP A 93 8.42 40.50 22.69
CA ASP A 93 9.06 39.67 23.71
C ASP A 93 8.64 38.18 23.76
N GLY A 94 8.54 37.48 22.62
CA GLY A 94 8.90 36.06 22.59
C GLY A 94 8.20 35.13 23.59
N ASP A 95 6.87 35.12 23.58
CA ASP A 95 6.04 34.07 24.14
C ASP A 95 5.01 33.58 23.11
N GLY A 96 5.05 32.28 22.83
CA GLY A 96 4.24 31.62 21.81
C GLY A 96 2.74 31.73 22.03
N ASP A 97 2.11 32.59 21.24
CA ASP A 97 0.72 32.47 20.82
C ASP A 97 0.56 31.20 19.94
N PRO A 98 -0.55 30.44 20.02
CA PRO A 98 -0.70 29.22 19.25
C PRO A 98 -0.98 29.56 17.78
N GLY A 99 0.10 29.60 16.99
CA GLY A 99 0.15 29.27 15.56
C GLY A 99 -0.66 30.16 14.63
N CYS A 100 -0.15 31.35 14.31
CA CYS A 100 -0.48 31.97 13.02
C CYS A 100 0.18 31.10 11.94
N THR A 101 -0.63 30.39 11.15
CA THR A 101 -0.17 29.49 10.07
C THR A 101 -0.55 30.00 8.68
N GLU A 102 -1.37 31.05 8.59
CA GLU A 102 -1.85 31.65 7.35
C GLU A 102 -0.76 32.40 6.54
N LEU A 103 -1.09 32.83 5.31
CA LEU A 103 -0.18 33.54 4.41
C LEU A 103 0.36 34.82 5.06
N GLY A 104 1.69 34.92 5.18
CA GLY A 104 2.39 36.04 5.78
C GLY A 104 2.70 35.88 7.27
N CYS A 105 2.30 34.76 7.90
CA CYS A 105 2.66 34.46 9.29
C CYS A 105 4.15 34.11 9.43
N MET A 106 4.76 34.39 10.59
CA MET A 106 6.13 33.96 10.84
C MET A 106 6.19 32.47 11.17
N CYS A 107 7.19 31.79 10.66
CA CYS A 107 7.38 30.36 10.81
C CYS A 107 8.83 30.04 11.15
N ASP A 108 9.05 28.91 11.82
CA ASP A 108 10.38 28.49 12.33
C ASP A 108 11.02 27.37 11.49
N GLY A 109 10.42 27.03 10.35
CA GLY A 109 10.83 25.94 9.47
C GLY A 109 10.40 24.55 9.92
N SER A 110 9.52 24.42 10.93
CA SER A 110 8.87 23.15 11.25
C SER A 110 7.75 22.82 10.24
N LEU A 111 7.51 21.52 10.03
CA LEU A 111 6.57 21.02 9.01
C LEU A 111 5.10 21.45 9.27
N ASP A 112 4.75 21.82 10.50
CA ASP A 112 3.41 22.27 10.90
C ASP A 112 3.35 23.80 11.13
N ALA A 113 4.36 24.55 10.68
CA ALA A 113 4.47 26.00 10.95
C ALA A 113 3.55 26.87 10.07
N CYS A 114 3.01 26.32 8.98
CA CYS A 114 2.15 27.01 8.01
C CYS A 114 0.93 26.14 7.64
N ASP A 115 -0.13 26.77 7.13
CA ASP A 115 -1.34 26.10 6.67
C ASP A 115 -1.05 25.25 5.42
N PRO A 116 -1.81 24.17 5.18
CA PRO A 116 -1.68 23.38 3.95
C PRO A 116 -1.73 24.25 2.69
N GLY A 117 -0.75 24.10 1.80
CA GLY A 117 -0.57 24.92 0.59
C GLY A 117 0.34 26.14 0.76
N LEU A 118 0.86 26.38 1.97
CA LEU A 118 1.85 27.41 2.26
C LEU A 118 3.15 26.76 2.75
N ILE A 119 4.29 27.33 2.38
CA ILE A 119 5.59 26.90 2.89
C ILE A 119 6.31 28.03 3.62
N CYS A 120 7.11 27.64 4.61
CA CYS A 120 7.93 28.56 5.37
C CYS A 120 9.18 28.96 4.57
N GLU A 121 9.15 30.15 3.96
CA GLU A 121 10.30 30.70 3.23
C GLU A 121 10.77 32.00 3.88
N ASP A 122 12.07 32.13 4.13
CA ASP A 122 12.67 33.26 4.85
C ASP A 122 12.00 33.58 6.22
N GLY A 123 11.45 32.56 6.86
CA GLY A 123 10.76 32.69 8.15
C GLY A 123 9.35 33.26 8.05
N VAL A 124 8.75 33.24 6.86
CA VAL A 124 7.37 33.65 6.60
C VAL A 124 6.63 32.58 5.79
N CYS A 125 5.39 32.28 6.16
CA CYS A 125 4.51 31.41 5.38
C CYS A 125 4.14 32.09 4.06
N GLY A 126 4.76 31.65 2.97
CA GLY A 126 4.48 32.06 1.60
C GLY A 126 3.62 31.02 0.88
N PRO A 127 3.04 31.37 -0.29
CA PRO A 127 2.45 30.35 -1.14
C PRO A 127 3.53 29.34 -1.53
N SER A 128 3.16 28.05 -1.67
CA SER A 128 4.04 27.09 -2.32
C SER A 128 4.50 27.67 -3.68
N PRO A 129 5.81 27.77 -3.96
CA PRO A 129 6.30 28.07 -5.29
C PRO A 129 5.88 26.96 -6.24
N CYS A 130 5.56 25.77 -5.73
CA CYS A 130 5.05 24.67 -6.50
C CYS A 130 3.83 25.01 -7.36
N GLY A 131 3.91 24.60 -8.62
CA GLY A 131 2.87 24.79 -9.62
C GLY A 131 2.97 26.12 -10.35
N ASN A 132 4.11 26.80 -10.29
CA ASN A 132 4.33 28.05 -11.02
C ASN A 132 4.95 27.84 -12.42
N GLY A 133 5.39 26.62 -12.73
CA GLY A 133 5.98 26.18 -13.98
C GLY A 133 7.50 26.37 -14.05
N ILE A 134 8.15 26.66 -12.93
CA ILE A 134 9.57 26.95 -12.82
C ILE A 134 10.11 26.17 -11.63
N GLN A 135 10.90 25.14 -11.91
CA GLN A 135 11.60 24.39 -10.86
C GLN A 135 12.71 25.25 -10.22
N GLU A 136 12.55 25.57 -8.94
CA GLU A 136 13.45 26.38 -8.11
C GLU A 136 14.34 25.54 -7.17
N ASP A 137 15.34 26.18 -6.54
CA ASP A 137 16.26 25.53 -5.60
C ASP A 137 15.50 25.07 -4.35
N GLY A 138 15.21 23.76 -4.25
CA GLY A 138 14.46 23.17 -3.15
C GLY A 138 13.28 22.31 -3.62
N GLU A 139 12.86 22.46 -4.88
CA GLU A 139 11.78 21.70 -5.49
C GLU A 139 12.32 20.46 -6.21
N VAL A 140 11.68 19.31 -5.99
CA VAL A 140 12.02 18.08 -6.73
C VAL A 140 11.39 18.08 -8.12
N CYS A 141 10.24 18.72 -8.27
CA CYS A 141 9.51 18.94 -9.51
C CYS A 141 8.70 20.25 -9.44
N ASP A 142 8.27 20.77 -10.59
CA ASP A 142 7.18 21.76 -10.72
C ASP A 142 6.61 21.61 -12.13
N ASP A 143 5.32 21.34 -12.24
CA ASP A 143 4.63 21.06 -13.51
C ASP A 143 3.69 22.21 -13.96
N GLY A 144 3.69 23.32 -13.23
CA GLY A 144 2.84 24.47 -13.50
C GLY A 144 1.42 24.37 -12.95
N ASN A 145 1.13 23.41 -12.07
CA ASN A 145 -0.13 23.34 -11.36
C ASN A 145 0.00 22.69 -9.94
N ILE A 146 -1.10 22.59 -9.18
CA ILE A 146 -1.12 22.05 -7.79
C ILE A 146 -2.02 20.81 -7.66
N VAL A 147 -2.32 20.15 -8.77
CA VAL A 147 -3.16 18.96 -8.83
C VAL A 147 -2.27 17.76 -8.57
N GLY A 148 -2.35 17.18 -7.38
CA GLY A 148 -1.62 15.95 -7.09
C GLY A 148 -2.01 14.79 -8.00
N GLY A 149 -1.11 13.80 -8.12
CA GLY A 149 -1.32 12.60 -8.94
C GLY A 149 -1.05 12.76 -10.44
N ASP A 150 -0.47 13.88 -10.88
CA ASP A 150 -0.12 14.18 -12.27
C ASP A 150 1.40 14.29 -12.53
N GLY A 151 2.21 13.72 -11.64
CA GLY A 151 3.67 13.68 -11.75
C GLY A 151 4.38 14.66 -10.82
N CYS A 152 3.69 15.70 -10.34
CA CYS A 152 4.19 16.58 -9.30
C CYS A 152 3.09 16.92 -8.27
N GLU A 153 3.38 16.69 -6.99
CA GLU A 153 2.43 17.01 -5.92
C GLU A 153 2.50 18.51 -5.54
N ASP A 154 1.49 19.00 -4.81
CA ASP A 154 1.38 20.41 -4.41
C ASP A 154 2.49 20.87 -3.42
N ASP A 155 3.23 19.93 -2.85
CA ASP A 155 4.40 20.11 -2.01
C ASP A 155 5.74 19.98 -2.75
N CYS A 156 5.71 19.91 -4.08
CA CYS A 156 6.89 19.81 -4.95
C CYS A 156 7.71 18.53 -4.76
N THR A 157 7.04 17.47 -4.31
CA THR A 157 7.54 16.10 -4.36
C THR A 157 6.98 15.37 -5.59
N LEU A 158 7.71 14.35 -6.03
CA LEU A 158 7.27 13.52 -7.15
C LEU A 158 6.10 12.63 -6.73
N THR A 159 5.09 12.57 -7.59
CA THR A 159 3.96 11.65 -7.42
C THR A 159 4.44 10.22 -7.24
N THR A 160 4.09 9.62 -6.12
CA THR A 160 4.43 8.23 -5.83
C THR A 160 3.63 7.26 -6.70
N VAL A 161 4.29 6.19 -7.15
CA VAL A 161 3.68 5.16 -8.01
C VAL A 161 4.05 3.77 -7.51
N SER A 162 3.08 2.87 -7.52
CA SER A 162 3.32 1.43 -7.46
C SER A 162 2.70 0.75 -8.68
N VAL A 163 3.30 -0.35 -9.13
CA VAL A 163 2.89 -1.06 -10.35
C VAL A 163 2.63 -2.53 -10.06
N VAL A 164 1.58 -3.07 -10.67
CA VAL A 164 1.25 -4.48 -10.65
C VAL A 164 1.00 -4.98 -12.08
N ALA A 165 1.60 -6.10 -12.43
CA ALA A 165 1.55 -6.68 -13.76
C ALA A 165 0.82 -8.04 -13.73
N GLY A 166 -0.24 -8.17 -14.54
CA GLY A 166 -1.01 -9.41 -14.73
C GLY A 166 -0.62 -10.11 -16.03
N THR A 167 -1.47 -11.00 -16.58
CA THR A 167 -1.11 -11.71 -17.82
C THR A 167 -0.92 -10.79 -19.02
N LEU A 168 -1.93 -9.96 -19.29
CA LEU A 168 -2.02 -9.16 -20.53
C LEU A 168 -2.16 -7.66 -20.25
N HIS A 169 -2.23 -7.26 -19.00
CA HIS A 169 -2.40 -5.88 -18.57
C HIS A 169 -1.54 -5.57 -17.36
N THR A 170 -1.34 -4.28 -17.16
CA THR A 170 -0.56 -3.70 -16.07
C THR A 170 -1.38 -2.56 -15.51
N CYS A 171 -1.37 -2.38 -14.20
CA CYS A 171 -1.98 -1.23 -13.55
C CYS A 171 -0.99 -0.56 -12.62
N ALA A 172 -1.09 0.77 -12.57
CA ALA A 172 -0.40 1.60 -11.61
C ALA A 172 -1.40 2.12 -10.58
N LEU A 173 -1.04 2.03 -9.30
CA LEU A 173 -1.64 2.78 -8.23
C LEU A 173 -0.79 4.02 -7.98
N ILE A 174 -1.41 5.17 -8.23
CA ILE A 174 -0.84 6.51 -8.19
C ILE A 174 -1.27 7.17 -6.88
N GLU A 175 -0.44 8.07 -6.36
CA GLU A 175 -0.76 8.93 -5.22
C GLU A 175 -2.16 9.53 -5.29
N GLY A 176 -2.78 9.73 -4.12
CA GLY A 176 -4.21 10.08 -4.03
C GLY A 176 -5.17 8.90 -4.25
N GLY A 177 -4.64 7.70 -4.53
CA GLY A 177 -5.43 6.47 -4.71
C GLY A 177 -6.02 6.32 -6.10
N HIS A 178 -5.46 7.03 -7.08
CA HIS A 178 -5.85 6.94 -8.48
C HIS A 178 -5.28 5.67 -9.13
N VAL A 179 -6.05 5.05 -10.01
CA VAL A 179 -5.62 3.85 -10.74
C VAL A 179 -5.56 4.14 -12.23
N ARG A 180 -4.47 3.71 -12.87
CA ARG A 180 -4.31 3.75 -14.33
C ARG A 180 -3.92 2.36 -14.82
N CYS A 181 -4.72 1.78 -15.70
CA CYS A 181 -4.48 0.45 -16.26
C CYS A 181 -4.26 0.51 -17.78
N TRP A 182 -3.33 -0.30 -18.27
CA TRP A 182 -3.00 -0.45 -19.69
C TRP A 182 -2.71 -1.91 -20.07
N GLY A 183 -2.64 -2.19 -21.37
CA GLY A 183 -2.56 -3.53 -21.94
C GLY A 183 -3.89 -3.96 -22.58
N ALA A 184 -4.20 -5.25 -22.53
CA ALA A 184 -5.42 -5.78 -23.14
C ALA A 184 -6.69 -5.28 -22.42
N GLY A 185 -7.64 -4.71 -23.17
CA GLY A 185 -8.93 -4.22 -22.66
C GLY A 185 -10.06 -5.26 -22.62
N ALA A 186 -9.86 -6.43 -23.21
CA ALA A 186 -10.90 -7.46 -23.29
C ALA A 186 -11.46 -7.79 -21.90
N ASP A 187 -12.77 -8.01 -21.85
CA ASP A 187 -13.52 -8.36 -20.63
C ASP A 187 -13.51 -7.28 -19.54
N GLY A 188 -13.13 -6.04 -19.88
CA GLY A 188 -13.22 -4.90 -18.95
C GLY A 188 -12.11 -4.84 -17.92
N ARG A 189 -11.06 -5.67 -18.03
CA ARG A 189 -9.97 -5.79 -17.03
C ARG A 189 -9.20 -4.49 -16.74
N LEU A 190 -9.26 -3.52 -17.65
CA LEU A 190 -8.69 -2.18 -17.46
C LEU A 190 -9.63 -1.24 -16.70
N GLY A 191 -10.95 -1.50 -16.70
CA GLY A 191 -11.94 -0.71 -15.96
C GLY A 191 -12.39 0.60 -16.62
N HIS A 192 -11.98 0.86 -17.87
CA HIS A 192 -12.28 2.11 -18.59
C HIS A 192 -13.70 2.17 -19.21
N GLY A 193 -14.58 1.23 -18.86
CA GLY A 193 -15.94 1.12 -19.37
C GLY A 193 -16.03 0.83 -20.87
N ASN A 194 -15.02 0.14 -21.39
CA ASN A 194 -14.92 -0.31 -22.77
C ASN A 194 -13.88 -1.44 -22.89
N THR A 195 -13.87 -2.15 -24.02
CA THR A 195 -12.95 -3.27 -24.27
C THR A 195 -11.68 -2.91 -25.02
N ASN A 196 -11.35 -1.63 -25.20
CA ASN A 196 -10.18 -1.24 -25.98
C ASN A 196 -8.90 -1.49 -25.19
N SER A 197 -7.87 -1.99 -25.88
CA SER A 197 -6.52 -1.99 -25.34
C SER A 197 -6.02 -0.56 -25.17
N VAL A 198 -5.06 -0.38 -24.27
CA VAL A 198 -4.37 0.88 -24.02
C VAL A 198 -2.87 0.59 -24.03
N GLY A 199 -2.04 1.49 -24.56
CA GLY A 199 -0.60 1.27 -24.62
C GLY A 199 -0.13 0.70 -25.96
N ASP A 200 -1.04 0.33 -26.87
CA ASP A 200 -0.71 -0.33 -28.14
C ASP A 200 -0.54 0.65 -29.31
N ASN A 201 -1.11 1.84 -29.22
CA ASN A 201 -0.93 2.94 -30.16
C ASN A 201 -0.95 4.34 -29.50
N GLU A 202 -1.08 4.39 -28.18
CA GLU A 202 -1.23 5.55 -27.32
C GLU A 202 -0.59 5.31 -25.95
N ALA A 203 -0.15 6.35 -25.26
CA ALA A 203 0.37 6.24 -23.90
C ALA A 203 -0.76 6.07 -22.86
N PRO A 204 -0.52 5.37 -21.73
CA PRO A 204 -1.47 5.28 -20.62
C PRO A 204 -1.92 6.64 -20.07
N ALA A 205 -1.06 7.66 -20.07
CA ALA A 205 -1.43 9.03 -19.68
C ALA A 205 -2.65 9.56 -20.44
N SER A 206 -2.79 9.20 -21.72
CA SER A 206 -3.79 9.77 -22.63
C SER A 206 -5.24 9.35 -22.38
N VAL A 207 -5.46 8.26 -21.63
CA VAL A 207 -6.81 7.71 -21.36
C VAL A 207 -7.39 8.14 -20.01
N GLY A 208 -6.58 8.76 -19.14
CA GLY A 208 -6.99 9.16 -17.80
C GLY A 208 -7.04 8.02 -16.79
N HIS A 209 -7.60 8.30 -15.61
CA HIS A 209 -7.75 7.32 -14.52
C HIS A 209 -8.99 6.45 -14.71
N VAL A 210 -8.95 5.25 -14.13
CA VAL A 210 -10.12 4.36 -14.02
C VAL A 210 -11.15 5.03 -13.09
N GLY A 211 -12.39 5.18 -13.58
CA GLY A 211 -13.48 5.80 -12.82
C GLY A 211 -13.99 4.89 -11.71
N LEU A 212 -13.41 5.02 -10.51
CA LEU A 212 -13.68 4.18 -9.34
C LEU A 212 -14.44 4.95 -8.25
N PRO A 213 -15.17 4.26 -7.33
CA PRO A 213 -16.06 4.91 -6.37
C PRO A 213 -15.34 5.66 -5.24
N ASP A 214 -14.09 5.31 -4.96
CA ASP A 214 -13.27 5.86 -3.88
C ASP A 214 -11.77 5.64 -4.17
N ALA A 215 -10.89 6.23 -3.36
CA ALA A 215 -9.45 6.05 -3.44
C ALA A 215 -9.04 4.60 -3.17
N VAL A 216 -8.17 4.06 -4.02
CA VAL A 216 -7.57 2.72 -3.84
C VAL A 216 -6.36 2.83 -2.92
N VAL A 217 -6.29 1.96 -1.92
CA VAL A 217 -5.20 1.88 -0.94
C VAL A 217 -4.23 0.75 -1.28
N SER A 218 -4.73 -0.32 -1.89
CA SER A 218 -3.93 -1.45 -2.35
C SER A 218 -4.57 -2.04 -3.59
N LEU A 219 -3.73 -2.41 -4.56
CA LEU A 219 -4.14 -2.91 -5.87
C LEU A 219 -3.40 -4.23 -6.13
N ASP A 220 -4.10 -5.20 -6.69
CA ASP A 220 -3.50 -6.41 -7.25
C ASP A 220 -4.24 -6.81 -8.52
N VAL A 221 -3.52 -7.41 -9.46
CA VAL A 221 -4.06 -7.82 -10.76
C VAL A 221 -3.85 -9.30 -10.96
N GLY A 222 -4.95 -10.00 -11.23
CA GLY A 222 -4.89 -11.36 -11.73
C GLY A 222 -4.66 -11.38 -13.24
N ASP A 223 -4.86 -12.54 -13.84
CA ASP A 223 -4.64 -12.69 -15.27
C ASP A 223 -5.78 -12.15 -16.13
N LEU A 224 -6.99 -12.17 -15.58
CA LEU A 224 -8.22 -11.81 -16.29
C LEU A 224 -9.00 -10.68 -15.61
N HIS A 225 -8.61 -10.28 -14.39
CA HIS A 225 -9.33 -9.32 -13.59
C HIS A 225 -8.38 -8.50 -12.70
N SER A 226 -8.89 -7.40 -12.17
CA SER A 226 -8.17 -6.46 -11.31
C SER A 226 -8.97 -6.28 -10.02
N CYS A 227 -8.29 -6.17 -8.89
CA CYS A 227 -8.92 -6.01 -7.58
C CYS A 227 -8.22 -4.91 -6.78
N GLY A 228 -9.00 -4.14 -6.01
CA GLY A 228 -8.51 -3.11 -5.12
C GLY A 228 -9.14 -3.18 -3.73
N LEU A 229 -8.35 -2.83 -2.71
CA LEU A 229 -8.85 -2.44 -1.39
C LEU A 229 -8.95 -0.91 -1.35
N PHE A 230 -10.11 -0.40 -0.93
CA PHE A 230 -10.43 1.02 -0.98
C PHE A 230 -10.36 1.68 0.40
N ALA A 231 -10.30 3.01 0.42
CA ALA A 231 -10.27 3.80 1.65
C ALA A 231 -11.51 3.60 2.55
N ASP A 232 -12.66 3.23 1.96
CA ASP A 232 -13.85 2.80 2.68
C ASP A 232 -13.78 1.38 3.28
N ASN A 233 -12.61 0.72 3.22
CA ASN A 233 -12.32 -0.65 3.65
C ASN A 233 -13.06 -1.75 2.87
N ALA A 234 -13.75 -1.43 1.77
CA ALA A 234 -14.34 -2.44 0.91
C ALA A 234 -13.34 -2.90 -0.16
N MET A 235 -13.30 -4.22 -0.39
CA MET A 235 -12.60 -4.81 -1.52
C MET A 235 -13.54 -4.84 -2.72
N ARG A 236 -13.03 -4.49 -3.90
CA ARG A 236 -13.79 -4.52 -5.16
C ARG A 236 -12.92 -5.10 -6.27
N CYS A 237 -13.55 -5.77 -7.23
CA CYS A 237 -12.88 -6.35 -8.38
C CYS A 237 -13.66 -6.02 -9.66
N TRP A 238 -12.94 -5.91 -10.78
CA TRP A 238 -13.48 -5.69 -12.12
C TRP A 238 -12.68 -6.48 -13.17
N GLY A 239 -13.22 -6.62 -14.38
CA GLY A 239 -12.68 -7.49 -15.42
C GLY A 239 -13.57 -8.71 -15.68
N GLU A 240 -12.95 -9.82 -16.10
CA GLU A 240 -13.69 -11.04 -16.44
C GLU A 240 -14.45 -11.61 -15.23
N GLY A 241 -15.73 -11.96 -15.40
CA GLY A 241 -16.60 -12.46 -14.32
C GLY A 241 -17.07 -13.92 -14.43
N SER A 242 -16.85 -14.60 -15.56
CA SER A 242 -17.56 -15.85 -15.92
C SER A 242 -17.37 -17.05 -14.98
N VAL A 243 -16.37 -17.02 -14.09
CA VAL A 243 -16.14 -18.06 -13.08
C VAL A 243 -16.25 -17.54 -11.65
N GLY A 244 -16.79 -16.34 -11.46
CA GLY A 244 -17.07 -15.75 -10.16
C GLY A 244 -15.86 -15.09 -9.50
N GLN A 245 -14.75 -14.88 -10.22
CA GLN A 245 -13.51 -14.30 -9.68
C GLN A 245 -13.67 -12.87 -9.16
N LEU A 246 -14.72 -12.16 -9.59
CA LEU A 246 -15.07 -10.84 -9.06
C LEU A 246 -15.75 -10.90 -7.69
N GLY A 247 -16.25 -12.07 -7.26
CA GLY A 247 -16.86 -12.29 -5.94
C GLY A 247 -18.19 -11.56 -5.71
N ASN A 248 -18.78 -10.98 -6.75
CA ASN A 248 -19.97 -10.13 -6.71
C ASN A 248 -21.30 -10.89 -6.91
N SER A 249 -21.28 -12.22 -6.90
CA SER A 249 -22.47 -13.08 -7.11
C SER A 249 -23.09 -12.91 -8.48
N SER A 250 -22.22 -12.75 -9.46
CA SER A 250 -22.54 -12.60 -10.87
C SER A 250 -21.47 -13.31 -11.70
N ASP A 251 -21.86 -13.81 -12.87
CA ASP A 251 -20.95 -14.31 -13.91
C ASP A 251 -20.69 -13.28 -15.02
N GLU A 252 -21.26 -12.08 -14.88
CA GLU A 252 -21.02 -10.96 -15.79
C GLU A 252 -19.66 -10.30 -15.53
N SER A 253 -18.97 -9.95 -16.62
CA SER A 253 -17.76 -9.13 -16.58
C SER A 253 -18.11 -7.69 -16.19
N LEU A 254 -17.13 -6.96 -15.63
CA LEU A 254 -17.31 -5.57 -15.23
C LEU A 254 -16.26 -4.65 -15.83
N GLY A 255 -16.68 -3.49 -16.31
CA GLY A 255 -15.84 -2.45 -16.89
C GLY A 255 -15.63 -2.58 -18.40
N ASP A 256 -16.39 -3.46 -19.06
CA ASP A 256 -16.32 -3.74 -20.49
C ASP A 256 -17.32 -2.91 -21.32
N ASP A 257 -18.42 -2.45 -20.74
CA ASP A 257 -19.35 -1.50 -21.37
C ASP A 257 -19.93 -0.43 -20.42
N GLU A 258 -19.45 -0.39 -19.18
CA GLU A 258 -19.97 0.44 -18.10
C GLU A 258 -18.85 1.02 -17.21
N VAL A 259 -19.12 2.19 -16.63
CA VAL A 259 -18.18 2.83 -15.70
C VAL A 259 -18.31 2.25 -14.28
N LEU A 260 -17.21 2.26 -13.53
CA LEU A 260 -17.11 1.60 -12.22
C LEU A 260 -17.36 2.55 -11.04
N GLU A 261 -17.85 3.77 -11.25
CA GLU A 261 -18.05 4.78 -10.20
C GLU A 261 -19.04 4.35 -9.09
N MET A 262 -19.86 3.33 -9.33
CA MET A 262 -20.77 2.76 -8.34
C MET A 262 -20.47 1.28 -8.05
N LEU A 263 -19.24 0.84 -8.27
CA LEU A 263 -18.81 -0.54 -8.04
C LEU A 263 -19.04 -0.93 -6.58
N ALA A 264 -19.82 -1.99 -6.37
CA ALA A 264 -20.18 -2.45 -5.03
C ALA A 264 -19.04 -3.22 -4.37
N GLY A 265 -18.92 -3.10 -3.05
CA GLY A 265 -18.00 -3.90 -2.25
C GLY A 265 -18.37 -5.39 -2.23
N ILE A 266 -17.34 -6.24 -2.24
CA ILE A 266 -17.49 -7.70 -2.18
C ILE A 266 -17.85 -8.12 -0.76
N MET A 267 -18.88 -8.96 -0.61
CA MET A 267 -19.26 -9.52 0.68
C MET A 267 -18.40 -10.73 1.03
N LEU A 268 -17.31 -10.47 1.75
CA LEU A 268 -16.35 -11.47 2.19
C LEU A 268 -16.71 -12.10 3.54
N GLY A 269 -17.66 -11.57 4.32
CA GLY A 269 -17.96 -12.10 5.67
C GLY A 269 -16.91 -11.72 6.73
N GLY A 270 -16.12 -10.69 6.44
CA GLY A 270 -15.05 -10.08 7.25
C GLY A 270 -14.41 -8.94 6.45
N THR A 271 -13.48 -8.20 7.03
CA THR A 271 -12.77 -7.11 6.32
C THR A 271 -11.50 -7.67 5.71
N ALA A 272 -11.28 -7.48 4.40
CA ALA A 272 -9.99 -7.84 3.80
C ALA A 272 -8.88 -6.89 4.27
N THR A 273 -7.75 -7.44 4.68
CA THR A 273 -6.55 -6.68 5.07
C THR A 273 -5.38 -6.89 4.11
N GLN A 274 -5.43 -7.96 3.32
CA GLN A 274 -4.49 -8.29 2.25
C GLN A 274 -5.19 -9.23 1.28
N PHE A 275 -4.81 -9.22 0.01
CA PHE A 275 -5.35 -10.13 -1.00
C PHE A 275 -4.31 -10.44 -2.06
N SER A 276 -4.55 -11.51 -2.81
CA SER A 276 -3.77 -11.88 -3.98
C SER A 276 -4.65 -12.57 -5.02
N SER A 277 -4.42 -12.26 -6.29
CA SER A 277 -5.22 -12.68 -7.44
C SER A 277 -4.42 -13.62 -8.33
N GLY A 278 -4.99 -14.78 -8.65
CA GLY A 278 -4.40 -15.75 -9.58
C GLY A 278 -4.95 -15.62 -11.00
N TYR A 279 -5.02 -16.74 -11.73
CA TYR A 279 -5.52 -16.73 -13.11
C TYR A 279 -6.99 -16.29 -13.20
N ALA A 280 -7.82 -16.92 -12.38
CA ALA A 280 -9.27 -16.71 -12.37
C ALA A 280 -9.85 -16.98 -10.97
N HIS A 281 -9.06 -16.72 -9.93
CA HIS A 281 -9.46 -16.83 -8.53
C HIS A 281 -8.79 -15.72 -7.72
N THR A 282 -9.31 -15.46 -6.53
CA THR A 282 -8.76 -14.45 -5.62
C THR A 282 -8.84 -14.97 -4.20
N CYS A 283 -7.79 -14.72 -3.43
CA CYS A 283 -7.69 -15.07 -2.02
C CYS A 283 -7.49 -13.80 -1.21
N ALA A 284 -8.28 -13.62 -0.15
CA ALA A 284 -8.15 -12.52 0.79
C ALA A 284 -7.86 -13.04 2.19
N ARG A 285 -6.89 -12.40 2.85
CA ARG A 285 -6.68 -12.49 4.29
C ARG A 285 -7.58 -11.50 4.99
N LEU A 286 -8.39 -11.99 5.92
CA LEU A 286 -9.35 -11.20 6.66
C LEU A 286 -8.73 -10.62 7.95
N ASP A 287 -9.38 -9.61 8.51
CA ASP A 287 -9.09 -9.04 9.83
C ASP A 287 -9.18 -10.04 10.98
N THR A 288 -9.88 -11.15 10.77
CA THR A 288 -9.93 -12.29 11.71
C THR A 288 -8.65 -13.14 11.73
N GLY A 289 -7.72 -12.93 10.78
CA GLY A 289 -6.54 -13.78 10.60
C GLY A 289 -6.75 -14.96 9.65
N ASP A 290 -7.99 -15.22 9.22
CA ASP A 290 -8.33 -16.31 8.31
C ASP A 290 -8.12 -15.94 6.83
N VAL A 291 -8.07 -16.95 5.95
CA VAL A 291 -8.05 -16.77 4.50
C VAL A 291 -9.36 -17.27 3.89
N ARG A 292 -9.87 -16.52 2.93
CA ARG A 292 -11.01 -16.90 2.09
C ARG A 292 -10.64 -16.73 0.62
N CYS A 293 -10.90 -17.76 -0.18
CA CYS A 293 -10.69 -17.73 -1.61
C CYS A 293 -12.00 -17.93 -2.37
N TRP A 294 -12.14 -17.31 -3.53
CA TRP A 294 -13.29 -17.47 -4.44
C TRP A 294 -12.85 -17.40 -5.92
N GLY A 295 -13.75 -17.69 -6.85
CA GLY A 295 -13.51 -17.83 -8.28
C GLY A 295 -13.39 -19.29 -8.73
N ASP A 296 -12.59 -19.54 -9.76
CA ASP A 296 -12.32 -20.90 -10.28
C ASP A 296 -11.74 -21.82 -9.20
N ASN A 297 -12.16 -23.08 -9.20
CA ASN A 297 -11.71 -24.10 -8.25
C ASN A 297 -11.41 -25.46 -8.92
N GLY A 298 -11.24 -25.49 -10.25
CA GLY A 298 -11.05 -26.75 -10.98
C GLY A 298 -9.81 -27.57 -10.58
N SER A 299 -8.86 -26.98 -9.85
CA SER A 299 -7.64 -27.62 -9.32
C SER A 299 -7.57 -27.60 -7.78
N GLY A 300 -8.67 -27.28 -7.09
CA GLY A 300 -8.68 -27.15 -5.62
C GLY A 300 -8.05 -25.84 -5.12
N GLN A 301 -7.86 -24.84 -5.99
CA GLN A 301 -7.19 -23.59 -5.63
C GLN A 301 -7.96 -22.74 -4.59
N LEU A 302 -9.22 -23.06 -4.28
CA LEU A 302 -9.91 -22.43 -3.15
C LEU A 302 -9.59 -23.09 -1.79
N GLY A 303 -8.94 -24.26 -1.79
CA GLY A 303 -8.45 -24.93 -0.57
C GLY A 303 -9.53 -25.47 0.35
N ALA A 304 -10.76 -25.62 -0.14
CA ALA A 304 -11.94 -25.99 0.62
C ALA A 304 -12.18 -27.52 0.71
N GLY A 305 -11.36 -28.33 0.03
CA GLY A 305 -11.54 -29.79 -0.05
C GLY A 305 -12.59 -30.23 -1.05
N ASP A 306 -12.82 -29.41 -2.08
CA ASP A 306 -13.66 -29.69 -3.22
C ASP A 306 -13.17 -28.92 -4.46
N THR A 307 -13.86 -29.09 -5.59
CA THR A 307 -13.57 -28.40 -6.87
C THR A 307 -14.72 -27.49 -7.31
N VAL A 308 -15.52 -27.01 -6.38
CA VAL A 308 -16.67 -26.14 -6.64
C VAL A 308 -16.19 -24.68 -6.69
N LYS A 309 -16.43 -24.00 -7.81
CA LYS A 309 -16.21 -22.54 -7.93
C LYS A 309 -17.21 -21.77 -7.06
N ILE A 310 -16.83 -20.60 -6.58
CA ILE A 310 -17.66 -19.73 -5.73
C ILE A 310 -17.59 -18.29 -6.26
N GLY A 311 -18.69 -17.55 -6.18
CA GLY A 311 -18.72 -16.11 -6.50
C GLY A 311 -19.52 -15.75 -7.75
N ASP A 312 -19.97 -16.75 -8.50
CA ASP A 312 -20.73 -16.60 -9.75
C ASP A 312 -22.25 -16.53 -9.53
N THR A 313 -22.80 -17.32 -8.60
CA THR A 313 -24.22 -17.25 -8.21
C THR A 313 -24.46 -16.99 -6.73
N GLU A 314 -23.38 -16.88 -5.97
CA GLU A 314 -23.36 -16.71 -4.52
C GLU A 314 -22.28 -15.71 -4.11
N HIS A 315 -22.36 -15.20 -2.88
CA HIS A 315 -21.36 -14.26 -2.39
C HIS A 315 -20.05 -14.98 -2.09
N ALA A 316 -18.91 -14.31 -2.23
CA ALA A 316 -17.62 -14.84 -1.83
C ALA A 316 -17.62 -15.34 -0.37
N SER A 317 -18.41 -14.73 0.52
CA SER A 317 -18.63 -15.20 1.90
C SER A 317 -19.23 -16.61 2.04
N ALA A 318 -19.81 -17.18 0.98
CA ALA A 318 -20.24 -18.57 0.95
C ALA A 318 -19.07 -19.56 0.89
N ALA A 319 -17.89 -19.11 0.42
CA ALA A 319 -16.69 -19.93 0.45
C ALA A 319 -16.30 -20.25 1.90
N ALA A 320 -15.98 -21.53 2.12
CA ALA A 320 -15.38 -21.96 3.37
C ALA A 320 -14.04 -21.24 3.59
N LEU A 321 -13.69 -21.02 4.86
CA LEU A 321 -12.36 -20.55 5.20
C LEU A 321 -11.34 -21.63 4.88
N VAL A 322 -10.19 -21.23 4.35
CA VAL A 322 -9.09 -22.15 4.05
C VAL A 322 -8.48 -22.62 5.36
N GLN A 323 -8.37 -23.93 5.55
CA GLN A 323 -7.82 -24.50 6.76
C GLN A 323 -6.28 -24.56 6.64
N LEU A 324 -5.56 -23.76 7.44
CA LEU A 324 -4.11 -23.57 7.35
C LEU A 324 -3.41 -23.77 8.71
N GLY A 325 -3.99 -24.59 9.58
CA GLY A 325 -3.48 -24.80 10.94
C GLY A 325 -4.29 -24.04 12.01
N ALA A 326 -3.68 -23.82 13.18
CA ALA A 326 -4.33 -23.18 14.33
C ALA A 326 -3.94 -21.70 14.52
N ASP A 327 -2.88 -21.27 13.84
CA ASP A 327 -2.35 -19.90 13.94
C ASP A 327 -2.94 -19.02 12.83
N ASP A 328 -3.01 -17.71 13.11
CA ASP A 328 -3.44 -16.71 12.13
C ASP A 328 -2.50 -16.69 10.92
N VAL A 329 -3.04 -16.35 9.76
CA VAL A 329 -2.24 -16.13 8.55
C VAL A 329 -1.55 -14.77 8.65
N ALA A 330 -0.26 -14.72 8.32
CA ALA A 330 0.52 -13.49 8.19
C ALA A 330 0.34 -12.86 6.80
N PHE A 331 0.44 -13.65 5.74
CA PHE A 331 0.17 -13.22 4.36
C PHE A 331 -0.14 -14.41 3.44
N VAL A 332 -0.86 -14.14 2.35
CA VAL A 332 -1.17 -15.09 1.27
C VAL A 332 -0.59 -14.60 -0.07
N ALA A 333 -0.20 -15.51 -0.93
CA ALA A 333 0.19 -15.26 -2.31
C ALA A 333 -0.53 -16.24 -3.24
N ALA A 334 -0.95 -15.76 -4.41
CA ALA A 334 -1.56 -16.54 -5.47
C ALA A 334 -0.59 -16.62 -6.67
N GLY A 335 -0.49 -17.82 -7.25
CA GLY A 335 0.07 -18.03 -8.58
C GLY A 335 -1.06 -18.27 -9.58
N TYR A 336 -0.75 -18.92 -10.70
CA TYR A 336 -1.75 -19.15 -11.75
C TYR A 336 -2.94 -20.01 -11.28
N ARG A 337 -2.67 -21.19 -10.69
CA ARG A 337 -3.71 -22.13 -10.18
C ARG A 337 -3.33 -22.77 -8.84
N HIS A 338 -2.41 -22.16 -8.12
CA HIS A 338 -2.00 -22.58 -6.79
C HIS A 338 -1.80 -21.35 -5.91
N ASN A 339 -1.78 -21.58 -4.61
CA ASN A 339 -1.58 -20.53 -3.63
C ASN A 339 -0.67 -21.05 -2.54
N CYS A 340 -0.07 -20.11 -1.83
CA CYS A 340 0.67 -20.38 -0.61
C CYS A 340 0.37 -19.30 0.41
N ALA A 341 0.35 -19.66 1.69
CA ALA A 341 0.17 -18.76 2.80
C ALA A 341 1.20 -19.07 3.89
N VAL A 342 1.67 -18.03 4.56
CA VAL A 342 2.57 -18.13 5.72
C VAL A 342 1.79 -17.72 6.96
N THR A 343 1.82 -18.54 8.01
CA THR A 343 1.19 -18.22 9.29
C THR A 343 2.07 -17.30 10.13
N VAL A 344 1.53 -16.70 11.20
CA VAL A 344 2.31 -15.92 12.16
C VAL A 344 3.34 -16.76 12.93
N ALA A 345 3.23 -18.09 12.87
CA ALA A 345 4.21 -19.04 13.38
C ALA A 345 5.31 -19.39 12.34
N ASP A 346 5.35 -18.70 11.19
CA ASP A 346 6.27 -18.95 10.08
C ASP A 346 6.09 -20.35 9.44
N GLU A 347 4.87 -20.89 9.50
CA GLU A 347 4.51 -22.14 8.82
C GLU A 347 3.97 -21.84 7.42
N LEU A 348 4.54 -22.48 6.40
CA LEU A 348 4.10 -22.37 5.02
C LEU A 348 3.07 -23.45 4.69
N TYR A 349 1.93 -23.07 4.11
CA TYR A 349 0.94 -23.99 3.57
C TYR A 349 0.70 -23.64 2.10
N CYS A 350 0.69 -24.63 1.22
CA CYS A 350 0.45 -24.44 -0.21
C CYS A 350 -0.62 -25.41 -0.71
N TRP A 351 -1.52 -24.93 -1.56
CA TRP A 351 -2.65 -25.70 -2.10
C TRP A 351 -2.98 -25.31 -3.55
N GLY A 352 -3.81 -26.12 -4.21
CA GLY A 352 -4.18 -26.02 -5.61
C GLY A 352 -3.39 -26.97 -6.50
N LEU A 353 -3.15 -26.54 -7.75
CA LEU A 353 -2.45 -27.33 -8.75
C LEU A 353 -1.01 -27.67 -8.31
N ASN A 354 -0.60 -28.93 -8.48
CA ASN A 354 0.74 -29.40 -8.10
C ASN A 354 1.42 -30.29 -9.15
N SER A 355 0.99 -30.29 -10.42
CA SER A 355 1.50 -31.23 -11.43
C SER A 355 3.00 -31.12 -11.72
N LYS A 356 3.67 -30.06 -11.25
CA LYS A 356 5.11 -29.80 -11.40
C LYS A 356 5.85 -29.71 -10.07
N GLY A 357 5.20 -30.01 -8.95
CA GLY A 357 5.80 -29.87 -7.62
C GLY A 357 5.76 -28.44 -7.06
N GLN A 358 4.99 -27.51 -7.65
CA GLN A 358 4.94 -26.10 -7.24
C GLN A 358 4.47 -25.87 -5.79
N LEU A 359 3.82 -26.85 -5.16
CA LEU A 359 3.42 -26.75 -3.75
C LEU A 359 4.57 -27.09 -2.78
N GLY A 360 5.69 -27.63 -3.26
CA GLY A 360 6.84 -27.97 -2.40
C GLY A 360 6.66 -29.23 -1.56
N LEU A 361 5.66 -30.05 -1.86
CA LEU A 361 5.23 -31.20 -1.04
C LEU A 361 6.04 -32.48 -1.30
N SER A 362 7.10 -32.42 -2.12
CA SER A 362 7.83 -33.61 -2.60
C SER A 362 6.89 -34.63 -3.25
N SER A 363 5.96 -34.12 -4.04
CA SER A 363 4.81 -34.82 -4.62
C SER A 363 4.28 -33.99 -5.79
N ASN A 364 3.62 -34.63 -6.75
CA ASN A 364 2.94 -33.98 -7.87
C ASN A 364 1.41 -34.01 -7.77
N VAL A 365 0.89 -34.36 -6.59
CA VAL A 365 -0.55 -34.45 -6.31
C VAL A 365 -1.04 -33.08 -5.81
N ALA A 366 -2.14 -32.61 -6.39
CA ALA A 366 -2.82 -31.39 -5.96
C ALA A 366 -3.33 -31.54 -4.51
N ILE A 367 -3.53 -30.41 -3.83
CA ILE A 367 -4.12 -30.39 -2.48
C ILE A 367 -5.24 -29.36 -2.49
N GLY A 368 -6.37 -29.65 -1.85
CA GLY A 368 -7.51 -28.72 -1.78
C GLY A 368 -8.69 -29.14 -2.65
N ASP A 369 -8.52 -30.14 -3.53
CA ASP A 369 -9.51 -30.58 -4.53
C ASP A 369 -10.43 -31.69 -4.01
N ASN A 370 -9.97 -32.50 -3.07
CA ASN A 370 -10.82 -33.46 -2.34
C ASN A 370 -10.44 -33.64 -0.85
N GLU A 371 -9.57 -32.79 -0.34
CA GLU A 371 -9.14 -32.68 1.06
C GLU A 371 -8.78 -31.23 1.39
N PRO A 372 -8.86 -30.78 2.66
CA PRO A 372 -8.54 -29.40 3.01
C PRO A 372 -7.05 -29.07 2.80
N ALA A 373 -6.73 -27.79 2.67
CA ALA A 373 -5.36 -27.30 2.41
C ALA A 373 -4.30 -27.73 3.46
N ASN A 374 -4.70 -28.07 4.68
CA ASN A 374 -3.81 -28.51 5.76
C ASN A 374 -3.66 -30.04 5.89
N ASP A 375 -4.21 -30.85 4.98
CA ASP A 375 -4.21 -32.31 5.13
C ASP A 375 -2.80 -32.90 5.30
N LEU A 376 -1.80 -32.33 4.61
CA LEU A 376 -0.40 -32.76 4.68
C LEU A 376 0.46 -31.96 5.68
N GLY A 377 -0.12 -31.00 6.38
CA GLY A 377 0.61 -30.09 7.27
C GLY A 377 1.49 -29.06 6.52
N PRO A 378 2.38 -28.36 7.25
CA PRO A 378 3.18 -27.30 6.68
C PRO A 378 4.33 -27.83 5.79
N VAL A 379 4.69 -27.03 4.80
CA VAL A 379 5.73 -27.29 3.80
C VAL A 379 7.07 -26.76 4.31
N ASP A 380 8.08 -27.63 4.41
CA ASP A 380 9.44 -27.21 4.77
C ASP A 380 10.24 -26.82 3.51
N VAL A 381 10.37 -25.51 3.29
CA VAL A 381 11.12 -24.92 2.17
C VAL A 381 12.43 -24.27 2.57
N ARG A 382 12.76 -24.26 3.86
CA ARG A 382 13.98 -23.60 4.34
C ARG A 382 15.20 -24.48 4.03
N PRO A 383 16.19 -23.99 3.26
CA PRO A 383 17.44 -24.71 3.08
C PRO A 383 18.13 -25.01 4.40
N MET A 384 18.69 -26.21 4.52
CA MET A 384 19.54 -26.57 5.67
C MET A 384 20.79 -25.69 5.83
N SER A 385 21.17 -24.94 4.80
CA SER A 385 22.27 -23.98 4.85
C SER A 385 21.90 -22.65 5.53
N LEU A 386 20.61 -22.34 5.69
CA LEU A 386 20.16 -21.13 6.34
C LEU A 386 20.06 -21.31 7.87
N PRO A 387 20.21 -20.23 8.64
CA PRO A 387 19.97 -20.25 10.08
C PRO A 387 18.54 -20.71 10.43
N ASP A 388 18.37 -21.34 11.60
CA ASP A 388 17.06 -21.82 12.06
C ASP A 388 16.02 -20.72 12.32
N ASN A 389 16.44 -19.46 12.32
CA ASN A 389 15.58 -18.29 12.47
C ASN A 389 15.42 -17.48 11.17
N ALA A 390 15.86 -18.03 10.02
CA ALA A 390 15.55 -17.45 8.72
C ALA A 390 14.08 -17.74 8.40
N THR A 391 13.27 -16.68 8.40
CA THR A 391 11.82 -16.71 8.20
C THR A 391 11.47 -16.28 6.79
N ILE A 392 10.31 -16.68 6.28
CA ILE A 392 9.85 -16.26 4.94
C ILE A 392 9.33 -14.81 5.03
N THR A 393 9.86 -13.92 4.21
CA THR A 393 9.43 -12.50 4.15
C THR A 393 8.61 -12.19 2.91
N GLN A 394 8.74 -12.98 1.84
CA GLN A 394 7.93 -12.84 0.63
C GLN A 394 7.80 -14.19 -0.10
N LEU A 395 6.67 -14.38 -0.78
CA LEU A 395 6.46 -15.45 -1.74
C LEU A 395 6.20 -14.82 -3.13
N ALA A 396 6.77 -15.41 -4.17
CA ALA A 396 6.43 -15.09 -5.56
C ALA A 396 6.05 -16.40 -6.26
N LEU A 397 4.80 -16.49 -6.70
CA LEU A 397 4.24 -17.70 -7.31
C LEU A 397 4.04 -17.45 -8.80
N GLY A 398 4.78 -18.16 -9.63
CA GLY A 398 4.60 -18.14 -11.07
C GLY A 398 3.45 -19.05 -11.51
N LYS A 399 3.50 -19.54 -12.75
CA LYS A 399 2.44 -20.43 -13.24
C LYS A 399 2.50 -21.84 -12.71
N GLU A 400 3.70 -22.42 -12.72
CA GLU A 400 3.94 -23.78 -12.23
C GLU A 400 5.20 -23.87 -11.37
N HIS A 401 5.69 -22.74 -10.85
CA HIS A 401 6.81 -22.67 -9.90
C HIS A 401 6.53 -21.66 -8.80
N SER A 402 7.27 -21.78 -7.72
CA SER A 402 7.13 -20.96 -6.52
C SER A 402 8.51 -20.57 -6.02
N CYS A 403 8.64 -19.35 -5.52
CA CYS A 403 9.85 -18.84 -4.92
C CYS A 403 9.57 -18.23 -3.54
N ALA A 404 10.51 -18.41 -2.60
CA ALA A 404 10.49 -17.82 -1.28
C ALA A 404 11.71 -16.93 -1.08
N LEU A 405 11.49 -15.73 -0.55
CA LEU A 405 12.51 -14.84 -0.04
C LEU A 405 12.56 -14.99 1.48
N PHE A 406 13.76 -15.20 2.01
CA PHE A 406 13.99 -15.31 3.45
C PHE A 406 14.51 -13.99 4.04
N SER A 407 14.34 -13.81 5.36
CA SER A 407 14.83 -12.63 6.10
C SER A 407 16.35 -12.43 6.05
N SER A 408 17.11 -13.42 5.58
CA SER A 408 18.55 -13.30 5.28
C SER A 408 18.84 -12.65 3.92
N GLY A 409 17.82 -12.37 3.10
CA GLY A 409 17.96 -11.91 1.71
C GLY A 409 18.25 -13.03 0.69
N GLU A 410 18.16 -14.29 1.13
CA GLU A 410 18.40 -15.46 0.30
C GLU A 410 17.09 -15.91 -0.36
N VAL A 411 17.17 -16.46 -1.57
CA VAL A 411 16.00 -16.88 -2.37
C VAL A 411 16.11 -18.35 -2.73
N THR A 412 15.00 -19.08 -2.61
CA THR A 412 14.84 -20.43 -3.17
C THR A 412 13.64 -20.50 -4.09
N CYS A 413 13.72 -21.35 -5.10
CA CYS A 413 12.60 -21.62 -6.00
C CYS A 413 12.46 -23.14 -6.22
N TRP A 414 11.22 -23.60 -6.35
CA TRP A 414 10.86 -25.00 -6.61
C TRP A 414 9.67 -25.11 -7.58
N GLY A 415 9.36 -26.31 -8.05
CA GLY A 415 8.34 -26.57 -9.07
C GLY A 415 8.93 -26.75 -10.47
N HIS A 416 8.27 -26.19 -11.48
CA HIS A 416 8.66 -26.33 -12.89
C HIS A 416 9.99 -25.64 -13.21
N ALA A 417 10.85 -26.27 -14.01
CA ALA A 417 12.21 -25.78 -14.28
C ALA A 417 12.65 -25.83 -15.76
N ASN A 418 11.78 -26.21 -16.69
CA ASN A 418 12.12 -26.47 -18.09
C ASN A 418 12.82 -25.31 -18.84
N ARG A 419 12.69 -24.06 -18.34
CA ARG A 419 13.27 -22.83 -18.87
C ARG A 419 14.35 -22.23 -17.99
N GLY A 420 14.74 -22.90 -16.92
CA GLY A 420 15.72 -22.37 -15.96
C GLY A 420 15.14 -21.41 -14.92
N GLN A 421 13.80 -21.32 -14.77
CA GLN A 421 13.11 -20.40 -13.84
C GLN A 421 13.40 -20.65 -12.35
N LEU A 422 14.06 -21.77 -12.02
CA LEU A 422 14.56 -22.05 -10.68
C LEU A 422 16.00 -21.58 -10.44
N ALA A 423 16.74 -21.19 -11.50
CA ALA A 423 18.16 -20.79 -11.47
C ALA A 423 19.09 -21.81 -10.77
N ARG A 424 18.95 -23.08 -11.11
CA ARG A 424 19.74 -24.19 -10.53
C ARG A 424 20.64 -24.89 -11.52
N GLY A 425 20.74 -24.36 -12.74
CA GLY A 425 21.54 -24.93 -13.81
C GLY A 425 21.06 -26.31 -14.28
N SER A 426 19.76 -26.57 -14.16
CA SER A 426 19.07 -27.77 -14.64
C SER A 426 17.68 -27.42 -15.17
N LYS A 427 17.15 -28.29 -16.03
CA LYS A 427 15.78 -28.24 -16.57
C LYS A 427 14.81 -29.18 -15.85
N ASP A 428 15.32 -29.91 -14.86
CA ASP A 428 14.51 -30.84 -14.08
C ASP A 428 13.69 -30.08 -13.06
N ASN A 429 12.39 -30.39 -12.99
CA ASN A 429 11.52 -29.87 -11.95
C ASN A 429 12.08 -30.22 -10.56
N TRP A 430 11.60 -29.54 -9.54
CA TRP A 430 11.93 -29.91 -8.17
C TRP A 430 10.69 -29.99 -7.31
N SER A 431 10.69 -30.98 -6.41
CA SER A 431 9.59 -31.26 -5.48
C SER A 431 8.38 -31.92 -6.13
N ASP A 432 8.54 -32.49 -7.33
CA ASP A 432 7.50 -33.31 -7.97
C ASP A 432 7.61 -34.80 -7.59
N SER A 433 8.63 -35.16 -6.79
CA SER A 433 8.88 -36.51 -6.29
C SER A 433 9.38 -36.53 -4.84
N ALA A 434 9.23 -37.68 -4.16
CA ALA A 434 9.51 -37.83 -2.74
C ALA A 434 11.01 -37.70 -2.37
N ASP A 435 11.91 -37.84 -3.33
CA ASP A 435 13.36 -37.75 -3.13
C ASP A 435 13.89 -36.30 -3.31
N GLU A 436 13.00 -35.33 -3.54
CA GLU A 436 13.32 -33.94 -3.85
C GLU A 436 12.67 -32.94 -2.86
N PRO A 437 12.98 -33.02 -1.56
CA PRO A 437 12.47 -32.05 -0.60
C PRO A 437 13.00 -30.65 -0.92
N PRO A 438 12.17 -29.59 -0.83
CA PRO A 438 12.64 -28.22 -1.04
C PRO A 438 13.74 -27.80 -0.05
N ALA A 439 13.74 -28.30 1.19
CA ALA A 439 14.80 -28.05 2.16
C ALA A 439 16.20 -28.57 1.73
N ALA A 440 16.29 -29.44 0.72
CA ALA A 440 17.56 -29.88 0.13
C ALA A 440 18.11 -28.90 -0.93
N LEU A 441 17.35 -27.86 -1.28
CA LEU A 441 17.81 -26.80 -2.17
C LEU A 441 18.91 -25.97 -1.50
N SER A 442 19.85 -25.49 -2.31
CA SER A 442 20.72 -24.39 -1.91
C SER A 442 20.11 -23.07 -2.40
N PRO A 443 20.29 -21.97 -1.66
CA PRO A 443 19.89 -20.65 -2.12
C PRO A 443 20.47 -20.30 -3.49
N ILE A 444 19.70 -19.55 -4.28
CA ILE A 444 20.12 -19.05 -5.59
C ILE A 444 21.21 -18.00 -5.37
N SER A 445 22.36 -18.18 -6.04
CA SER A 445 23.45 -17.21 -5.98
C SER A 445 23.12 -15.98 -6.81
N LEU A 446 22.57 -14.96 -6.14
CA LEU A 446 22.18 -13.69 -6.75
C LEU A 446 23.30 -12.66 -6.79
N GLY A 447 24.42 -12.86 -6.08
CA GLY A 447 25.53 -11.89 -6.02
C GLY A 447 25.27 -10.71 -5.08
N GLY A 448 24.23 -10.78 -4.26
CA GLY A 448 23.81 -9.80 -3.26
C GLY A 448 22.55 -10.30 -2.54
N ALA A 449 22.16 -9.64 -1.46
CA ALA A 449 20.92 -9.94 -0.76
C ALA A 449 19.72 -9.39 -1.55
N ALA A 450 18.69 -10.20 -1.74
CA ALA A 450 17.43 -9.75 -2.32
C ALA A 450 16.57 -9.03 -1.28
N THR A 451 15.87 -7.99 -1.72
CA THR A 451 14.89 -7.22 -0.95
C THR A 451 13.47 -7.46 -1.43
N ALA A 452 13.30 -7.88 -2.69
CA ALA A 452 12.03 -8.33 -3.24
C ALA A 452 12.24 -9.39 -4.33
N ILE A 453 11.22 -10.21 -4.55
CA ILE A 453 11.15 -11.19 -5.64
C ILE A 453 9.85 -11.06 -6.42
N SER A 454 9.86 -11.51 -7.68
CA SER A 454 8.67 -11.58 -8.53
C SER A 454 8.80 -12.75 -9.50
N ALA A 455 7.67 -13.32 -9.94
CA ALA A 455 7.64 -14.50 -10.80
C ALA A 455 6.57 -14.35 -11.89
N GLY A 456 6.91 -14.70 -13.12
CA GLY A 456 5.98 -14.79 -14.25
C GLY A 456 5.64 -16.23 -14.63
N ASP A 457 5.32 -16.49 -15.91
CA ASP A 457 4.89 -17.84 -16.37
C ASP A 457 6.00 -18.89 -16.23
N GLU A 458 7.17 -18.56 -16.76
CA GLU A 458 8.33 -19.45 -16.87
C GLU A 458 9.63 -18.66 -16.59
N PHE A 459 9.56 -17.59 -15.81
CA PHE A 459 10.71 -16.77 -15.40
C PHE A 459 10.52 -16.17 -14.01
N SER A 460 11.61 -15.72 -13.40
CA SER A 460 11.64 -15.11 -12.07
C SER A 460 12.62 -13.96 -12.03
N CYS A 461 12.39 -13.00 -11.15
CA CYS A 461 13.23 -11.84 -10.93
C CYS A 461 13.46 -11.59 -9.45
N ALA A 462 14.62 -11.02 -9.13
CA ALA A 462 14.96 -10.53 -7.80
C ALA A 462 15.45 -9.08 -7.87
N LEU A 463 14.93 -8.25 -6.98
CA LEU A 463 15.44 -6.94 -6.65
C LEU A 463 16.46 -7.09 -5.52
N LEU A 464 17.67 -6.58 -5.71
CA LEU A 464 18.75 -6.65 -4.74
C LEU A 464 18.85 -5.36 -3.92
N ASP A 465 19.49 -5.47 -2.76
CA ASP A 465 19.90 -4.29 -1.99
C ASP A 465 20.79 -3.37 -2.86
N GLY A 466 20.42 -2.09 -2.91
CA GLY A 466 21.00 -1.10 -3.84
C GLY A 466 20.28 -0.94 -5.17
N GLY A 467 19.14 -1.62 -5.38
CA GLY A 467 18.21 -1.35 -6.49
C GLY A 467 18.53 -2.07 -7.80
N ALA A 468 19.51 -2.97 -7.80
CA ALA A 468 19.85 -3.78 -8.98
C ALA A 468 18.82 -4.91 -9.17
N VAL A 469 18.42 -5.19 -10.42
CA VAL A 469 17.49 -6.28 -10.75
C VAL A 469 18.21 -7.37 -11.53
N ARG A 470 17.94 -8.63 -11.18
CA ARG A 470 18.37 -9.81 -11.94
C ARG A 470 17.17 -10.72 -12.21
N CYS A 471 17.01 -11.14 -13.46
CA CYS A 471 15.98 -12.08 -13.88
C CYS A 471 16.59 -13.33 -14.51
N TRP A 472 15.91 -14.46 -14.40
CA TRP A 472 16.29 -15.75 -14.97
C TRP A 472 15.05 -16.55 -15.40
N GLY A 473 15.24 -17.53 -16.26
CA GLY A 473 14.19 -18.35 -16.86
C GLY A 473 14.06 -18.13 -18.35
N LYS A 474 12.83 -18.24 -18.87
CA LYS A 474 12.50 -18.04 -20.28
C LYS A 474 12.79 -16.62 -20.73
N ASN A 475 13.31 -16.42 -21.94
CA ASN A 475 13.62 -15.08 -22.47
C ASN A 475 13.27 -14.86 -23.97
N ASP A 476 12.45 -15.70 -24.58
CA ASP A 476 12.09 -15.60 -26.00
C ASP A 476 11.39 -14.28 -26.42
N ARG A 477 10.92 -13.48 -25.46
CA ARG A 477 10.32 -12.15 -25.63
C ARG A 477 11.10 -11.01 -24.97
N GLY A 478 12.32 -11.26 -24.50
CA GLY A 478 13.08 -10.25 -23.75
C GLY A 478 12.60 -10.06 -22.31
N GLN A 479 11.77 -10.95 -21.76
CA GLN A 479 11.25 -10.83 -20.39
C GLN A 479 12.32 -10.83 -19.29
N LEU A 480 13.57 -11.21 -19.59
CA LEU A 480 14.69 -11.05 -18.66
C LEU A 480 15.38 -9.67 -18.75
N GLY A 481 15.05 -8.83 -19.72
CA GLY A 481 15.62 -7.48 -19.87
C GLY A 481 17.10 -7.45 -20.26
N LEU A 482 17.64 -8.54 -20.80
CA LEU A 482 19.08 -8.73 -21.02
C LEU A 482 19.57 -8.29 -22.41
N ALA A 483 18.77 -7.53 -23.17
CA ALA A 483 19.05 -7.14 -24.55
C ALA A 483 19.36 -8.34 -25.48
N ASN A 484 18.66 -9.45 -25.24
CA ASN A 484 18.77 -10.68 -26.03
C ASN A 484 17.56 -11.60 -25.76
N LYS A 485 17.48 -12.71 -26.53
CA LYS A 485 16.38 -13.70 -26.45
C LYS A 485 16.77 -15.05 -25.84
N ALA A 486 17.92 -15.16 -25.18
CA ALA A 486 18.41 -16.42 -24.63
C ALA A 486 17.83 -16.66 -23.24
N ASP A 487 17.19 -17.83 -23.05
CA ASP A 487 16.82 -18.34 -21.72
C ASP A 487 18.07 -18.39 -20.82
N PHE A 488 17.91 -18.24 -19.51
CA PHE A 488 19.03 -18.22 -18.55
C PHE A 488 18.70 -18.99 -17.27
N GLY A 489 19.66 -19.74 -16.73
CA GLY A 489 19.52 -20.52 -15.49
C GLY A 489 19.19 -22.00 -15.74
N ASP A 490 19.27 -22.43 -17.00
CA ASP A 490 18.90 -23.76 -17.47
C ASP A 490 20.11 -24.70 -17.60
N SER A 491 21.32 -24.16 -17.42
CA SER A 491 22.61 -24.82 -17.55
C SER A 491 23.53 -24.52 -16.36
N MET A 492 24.41 -25.46 -16.00
CA MET A 492 25.25 -25.38 -14.78
C MET A 492 26.16 -24.14 -14.67
N ASP A 493 26.51 -23.52 -15.80
CA ASP A 493 27.35 -22.31 -15.85
C ASP A 493 26.51 -21.01 -15.81
N GLU A 494 25.18 -21.11 -15.79
CA GLU A 494 24.24 -19.98 -15.81
C GLU A 494 23.74 -19.69 -14.40
N VAL A 495 24.54 -18.93 -13.66
CA VAL A 495 24.23 -18.54 -12.29
C VAL A 495 23.88 -17.04 -12.27
N PRO A 496 22.75 -16.58 -11.68
CA PRO A 496 22.36 -15.17 -11.75
C PRO A 496 23.44 -14.17 -11.30
N SER A 497 24.28 -14.53 -10.33
CA SER A 497 25.40 -13.69 -9.90
C SER A 497 26.47 -13.40 -10.98
N THR A 498 26.50 -14.17 -12.07
CA THR A 498 27.52 -14.03 -13.14
C THR A 498 27.09 -13.11 -14.27
N ILE A 499 25.83 -12.71 -14.32
CA ILE A 499 25.33 -11.72 -15.28
C ILE A 499 25.30 -10.33 -14.64
N ASP A 500 25.54 -9.33 -15.49
CA ASP A 500 25.32 -7.95 -15.12
C ASP A 500 23.83 -7.73 -14.82
N PRO A 501 23.50 -6.87 -13.84
CA PRO A 501 22.11 -6.48 -13.61
C PRO A 501 21.47 -5.86 -14.85
N ILE A 502 20.14 -5.93 -14.90
CA ILE A 502 19.35 -5.30 -15.96
C ILE A 502 19.61 -3.80 -15.96
N ASP A 503 19.86 -3.23 -17.13
CA ASP A 503 19.96 -1.79 -17.32
C ASP A 503 18.56 -1.17 -17.42
N LEU A 504 18.08 -0.62 -16.31
CA LEU A 504 16.79 0.07 -16.19
C LEU A 504 16.91 1.59 -16.30
N GLY A 505 18.12 2.14 -16.42
CA GLY A 505 18.36 3.58 -16.41
C GLY A 505 18.48 4.21 -15.01
N GLY A 506 18.19 3.44 -13.95
CA GLY A 506 18.31 3.84 -12.56
C GLY A 506 18.10 2.67 -11.59
N PRO A 507 18.35 2.89 -10.28
CA PRO A 507 18.05 1.89 -9.25
C PRO A 507 16.53 1.70 -9.10
N ALA A 508 16.09 0.45 -9.06
CA ALA A 508 14.70 0.09 -8.79
C ALA A 508 14.40 0.06 -7.29
N ILE A 509 13.18 0.44 -6.92
CA ILE A 509 12.64 0.34 -5.56
C ILE A 509 11.55 -0.74 -5.44
N SER A 510 10.93 -1.13 -6.54
CA SER A 510 9.99 -2.24 -6.60
C SER A 510 10.00 -2.95 -7.96
N ILE A 511 9.50 -4.18 -7.99
CA ILE A 511 9.38 -5.00 -9.20
C ILE A 511 8.09 -5.81 -9.17
N SER A 512 7.41 -5.90 -10.31
CA SER A 512 6.25 -6.75 -10.53
C SER A 512 6.36 -7.46 -11.88
N SER A 513 5.90 -8.70 -11.95
CA SER A 513 5.99 -9.54 -13.15
C SER A 513 4.63 -10.10 -13.46
N GLY A 514 4.21 -9.89 -14.71
CA GLY A 514 3.10 -10.58 -15.32
C GLY A 514 3.55 -11.91 -15.93
N VAL A 515 2.71 -12.47 -16.80
CA VAL A 515 2.99 -13.77 -17.44
C VAL A 515 4.21 -13.73 -18.36
N GLU A 516 4.37 -12.68 -19.17
CA GLU A 516 5.45 -12.57 -20.17
C GLU A 516 6.13 -11.19 -20.17
N HIS A 517 5.93 -10.39 -19.12
CA HIS A 517 6.54 -9.07 -18.97
C HIS A 517 6.77 -8.73 -17.51
N SER A 518 7.64 -7.76 -17.26
CA SER A 518 7.91 -7.21 -15.94
C SER A 518 7.93 -5.71 -15.99
N CYS A 519 7.64 -5.08 -14.86
CA CYS A 519 7.76 -3.65 -14.65
C CYS A 519 8.49 -3.38 -13.35
N ALA A 520 9.28 -2.32 -13.32
CA ALA A 520 9.94 -1.82 -12.12
C ALA A 520 9.60 -0.35 -11.92
N VAL A 521 9.49 0.05 -10.66
CA VAL A 521 9.46 1.47 -10.27
C VAL A 521 10.86 1.86 -9.82
N LEU A 522 11.38 2.98 -10.31
CA LEU A 522 12.70 3.50 -9.98
C LEU A 522 12.66 4.47 -8.77
N GLU A 523 13.83 4.87 -8.26
CA GLU A 523 13.93 5.83 -7.13
C GLU A 523 13.30 7.21 -7.41
N ASP A 524 13.09 7.57 -8.68
CA ASP A 524 12.39 8.78 -9.12
C ASP A 524 10.89 8.54 -9.43
N TYR A 525 10.35 7.39 -8.99
CA TYR A 525 8.97 6.93 -9.24
C TYR A 525 8.58 6.72 -10.71
N SER A 526 9.54 6.83 -11.64
CA SER A 526 9.31 6.43 -13.02
C SER A 526 9.10 4.91 -13.14
N VAL A 527 8.27 4.50 -14.10
CA VAL A 527 7.96 3.08 -14.35
C VAL A 527 8.64 2.64 -15.65
N VAL A 528 9.40 1.55 -15.59
CA VAL A 528 10.03 0.92 -16.76
C VAL A 528 9.50 -0.50 -16.88
N CYS A 529 8.93 -0.85 -18.03
CA CYS A 529 8.42 -2.19 -18.34
C CYS A 529 9.21 -2.85 -19.47
N TRP A 530 9.37 -4.17 -19.42
CA TRP A 530 10.06 -4.95 -20.45
C TRP A 530 9.46 -6.36 -20.60
N GLY A 531 9.84 -7.06 -21.67
CA GLY A 531 9.28 -8.34 -22.08
C GLY A 531 8.33 -8.18 -23.26
N ARG A 532 7.23 -8.96 -23.26
CA ARG A 532 6.31 -9.01 -24.38
C ARG A 532 5.48 -7.71 -24.51
N GLY A 533 5.52 -7.05 -25.66
CA GLY A 533 4.79 -5.81 -25.98
C GLY A 533 3.33 -5.99 -26.42
N ALA A 534 2.97 -7.20 -26.86
CA ALA A 534 1.67 -7.47 -27.47
C ALA A 534 0.47 -7.01 -26.59
N ASN A 535 -0.51 -6.36 -27.23
CA ASN A 535 -1.66 -5.67 -26.61
C ASN A 535 -1.31 -4.38 -25.84
N GLY A 536 -0.10 -3.84 -26.01
CA GLY A 536 0.27 -2.58 -25.36
C GLY A 536 0.63 -2.72 -23.88
N ARG A 537 0.82 -3.95 -23.36
CA ARG A 537 1.00 -4.20 -21.90
C ARG A 537 2.24 -3.56 -21.28
N LEU A 538 3.18 -3.09 -22.11
CA LEU A 538 4.35 -2.34 -21.68
C LEU A 538 4.08 -0.82 -21.57
N GLY A 539 3.04 -0.29 -22.24
CA GLY A 539 2.60 1.09 -22.07
C GLY A 539 3.35 2.14 -22.90
N TYR A 540 4.19 1.74 -23.87
CA TYR A 540 4.98 2.68 -24.68
C TYR A 540 4.28 3.22 -25.94
N GLY A 541 2.95 3.06 -26.04
CA GLY A 541 2.17 3.46 -27.22
C GLY A 541 2.51 2.68 -28.49
N ASN A 542 2.96 1.44 -28.32
CA ASN A 542 3.29 0.49 -29.38
C ASN A 542 3.23 -0.94 -28.84
N VAL A 543 3.46 -1.94 -29.70
CA VAL A 543 3.37 -3.37 -29.34
C VAL A 543 4.70 -4.09 -29.44
N ASP A 544 5.81 -3.35 -29.48
CA ASP A 544 7.15 -3.91 -29.61
C ASP A 544 7.56 -4.60 -28.30
N ASP A 545 8.20 -5.76 -28.42
CA ASP A 545 8.82 -6.44 -27.29
C ASP A 545 10.04 -5.60 -26.86
N ILE A 546 10.33 -5.49 -25.56
CA ILE A 546 11.47 -4.72 -25.02
C ILE A 546 12.38 -5.66 -24.21
N GLY A 547 13.70 -5.49 -24.30
CA GLY A 547 14.66 -6.35 -23.62
C GLY A 547 15.16 -7.50 -24.49
N ASP A 548 14.68 -7.56 -25.74
CA ASP A 548 14.86 -8.67 -26.66
C ASP A 548 16.00 -8.43 -27.65
N ASP A 549 16.32 -7.17 -27.96
CA ASP A 549 17.55 -6.73 -28.64
C ASP A 549 18.16 -5.41 -28.12
N GLU A 550 17.54 -4.82 -27.09
CA GLU A 550 17.88 -3.56 -26.45
C GLU A 550 17.74 -3.64 -24.91
N SER A 551 18.26 -2.66 -24.16
CA SER A 551 18.01 -2.59 -22.72
C SER A 551 16.68 -1.88 -22.41
N PRO A 552 15.98 -2.23 -21.32
CA PRO A 552 14.79 -1.49 -20.89
C PRO A 552 15.02 0.02 -20.72
N ALA A 553 16.22 0.43 -20.28
CA ALA A 553 16.61 1.85 -20.21
C ALA A 553 16.48 2.60 -21.54
N THR A 554 16.64 1.90 -22.67
CA THR A 554 16.57 2.50 -24.00
C THR A 554 15.13 2.83 -24.41
N ALA A 555 14.15 2.08 -23.89
CA ALA A 555 12.72 2.36 -24.10
C ALA A 555 12.26 3.61 -23.34
N GLY A 556 12.92 3.94 -22.22
CA GLY A 556 12.56 5.05 -21.35
C GLY A 556 11.45 4.68 -20.37
N ALA A 557 10.86 5.69 -19.73
CA ALA A 557 9.77 5.51 -18.80
C ALA A 557 8.42 5.41 -19.52
N VAL A 558 7.49 4.65 -18.95
CA VAL A 558 6.09 4.63 -19.35
C VAL A 558 5.46 5.99 -19.03
N GLU A 559 4.86 6.62 -20.03
CA GLU A 559 4.15 7.90 -19.85
C GLU A 559 2.85 7.66 -19.06
N LEU A 560 2.92 7.93 -17.75
CA LEU A 560 1.77 7.87 -16.86
C LEU A 560 1.08 9.23 -16.72
N PHE A 561 1.75 10.36 -16.86
CA PHE A 561 1.16 11.67 -16.60
C PHE A 561 1.09 12.57 -17.84
#